data_AF-A0A0S8JA81-F1
#
_entry.id   AF-A0A0S8JA81-F1
#
_cell.length_a   1.000
_cell.length_b   1.000
_cell.length_c   1.000
_cell.angle_alpha   90.00
_cell.angle_beta   90.00
_cell.angle_gamma   90.00
#
_symmetry.space_group_name_H-M   'P 1'
#
loop_
_entity.id
_entity.type
_entity.pdbx_description
1 polymer ?
#
loop_
_entity_poly.entity_id
_entity_poly.type
_entity_poly.pdbx_seq_one_letter_code
_entity_poly.pdbx_strand_id
1 'polypeptide(L)' 'MTLEQIEEILRDMPEAPWIRDMRTHYAKTGAYRPQDLLRLLGDPKEGVTMGPKESLSQHFQE' A
#
# COMPACT_ATOMS: atom_id res chain seq x y z
N MET A 1 -1.77 1.31 -23.26
CA MET A 1 -2.25 1.80 -21.96
C MET A 1 -1.73 3.21 -21.75
N THR A 2 -2.61 4.18 -21.50
CA THR A 2 -2.24 5.57 -21.20
C THR A 2 -2.00 5.76 -19.69
N LEU A 3 -1.38 6.87 -19.29
CA LEU A 3 -1.17 7.20 -17.87
C LEU A 3 -2.50 7.28 -17.11
N GLU A 4 -3.55 7.82 -17.73
CA GLU A 4 -4.90 7.89 -17.14
C GLU A 4 -5.45 6.50 -16.78
N GLN A 5 -5.25 5.50 -17.66
CA GLN A 5 -5.70 4.13 -17.41
C GLN A 5 -4.96 3.48 -16.24
N ILE A 6 -3.66 3.80 -16.06
CA ILE A 6 -2.89 3.33 -14.90
C ILE A 6 -3.42 3.98 -13.61
N GLU A 7 -3.73 5.28 -13.64
CA GLU A 7 -4.26 6.00 -12.48
C GLU A 7 -5.65 5.49 -12.05
N GLU A 8 -6.51 5.13 -13.00
CA GLU A 8 -7.81 4.50 -12.71
C GLU A 8 -7.64 3.15 -12.03
N ILE A 9 -6.76 2.28 -12.56
CA ILE A 9 -6.48 0.97 -11.95
C ILE A 9 -5.91 1.13 -10.54
N LEU A 10 -4.99 2.07 -10.34
CA LEU A 10 -4.41 2.35 -9.02
C LEU A 10 -5.44 2.89 -8.02
N ARG A 11 -6.46 3.60 -8.48
CA ARG A 11 -7.54 4.14 -7.65
C ARG A 11 -8.54 3.06 -7.22
N ASP A 12 -8.83 2.13 -8.11
CA ASP A 12 -9.84 1.09 -7.89
C ASP A 12 -9.30 -0.12 -7.12
N MET A 13 -7.97 -0.27 -7.03
CA MET A 13 -7.37 -1.32 -6.22
C MET A 13 -7.74 -1.17 -4.72
N PRO A 14 -8.12 -2.28 -4.06
CA PRO A 14 -8.43 -2.28 -2.64
C PRO A 14 -7.20 -1.88 -1.82
N GLU A 15 -7.39 -0.96 -0.86
CA GLU A 15 -6.31 -0.59 0.05
C GLU A 15 -5.80 -1.82 0.83
N ALA A 16 -4.49 -1.90 1.04
CA ALA A 16 -3.92 -2.96 1.85
C ALA A 16 -4.48 -2.89 3.28
N PRO A 17 -4.91 -4.00 3.90
CA PRO A 17 -5.52 -3.98 5.24
C PRO A 17 -4.65 -3.28 6.29
N TRP A 18 -3.33 -3.41 6.20
CA TRP A 18 -2.40 -2.78 7.14
C TRP A 18 -2.35 -1.25 7.01
N ILE A 19 -2.59 -0.69 5.81
CA ILE A 19 -2.67 0.76 5.60
C ILE A 19 -3.91 1.33 6.28
N ARG A 20 -5.05 0.64 6.14
CA ARG A 20 -6.30 1.00 6.83
C ARG A 20 -6.11 1.02 8.35
N ASP A 21 -5.49 -0.03 8.88
CA ASP A 21 -5.24 -0.17 10.32
C ASP A 21 -4.26 0.90 10.83
N MET A 22 -3.22 1.20 10.05
CA MET A 22 -2.26 2.27 10.34
C MET A 22 -2.95 3.63 10.40
N ARG A 23 -3.75 3.99 9.39
CA ARG A 23 -4.50 5.26 9.36
C ARG A 23 -5.44 5.39 10.55
N THR A 24 -6.15 4.30 10.88
CA THR A 24 -7.04 4.24 12.04
C THR A 24 -6.28 4.44 13.35
N HIS A 25 -5.10 3.83 13.49
CA HIS A 25 -4.28 4.01 14.67
C HIS A 25 -3.78 5.46 14.79
N TYR A 26 -3.19 5.99 13.72
CA TYR A 26 -2.67 7.36 13.70
C TYR A 26 -3.76 8.39 13.99
N ALA A 27 -4.96 8.23 13.42
CA ALA A 27 -6.10 9.10 13.70
C ALA A 27 -6.52 9.10 15.19
N LYS A 28 -6.26 8.01 15.92
CA LYS A 28 -6.58 7.89 17.35
C LYS A 28 -5.45 8.37 18.26
N THR A 29 -4.19 8.17 17.88
CA THR A 29 -3.03 8.37 18.78
C THR A 29 -2.12 9.51 18.37
N GLY A 30 -2.21 10.00 17.13
CA GLY A 30 -1.27 10.97 16.55
C GLY A 30 0.13 10.41 16.29
N ALA A 31 0.33 9.09 16.42
CA ALA A 31 1.63 8.45 16.30
C ALA A 31 1.56 7.19 15.42
N TYR A 32 2.68 6.82 14.80
CA TYR A 32 2.83 5.56 14.08
C TYR A 32 3.33 4.48 15.03
N ARG A 33 2.91 3.23 14.81
CA ARG A 33 3.49 2.08 15.51
C ARG A 33 4.82 1.71 14.85
N PRO A 34 5.79 1.12 15.59
CA PRO A 34 7.05 0.68 15.01
C PRO A 34 6.90 -0.20 13.76
N GLN A 35 5.92 -1.11 13.76
CA GLN A 35 5.61 -1.97 12.61
C GLN A 35 5.07 -1.21 11.39
N ASP A 36 4.39 -0.08 11.59
CA ASP A 36 3.90 0.73 10.47
C ASP A 36 5.09 1.46 9.81
N LEU A 37 6.02 1.96 10.64
CA LEU A 37 7.26 2.58 10.16
C LEU A 37 8.15 1.59 9.41
N LEU A 38 8.30 0.35 9.90
CA LEU A 38 9.04 -0.70 9.19
C LEU A 38 8.43 -0.99 7.82
N ARG A 39 7.11 -1.00 7.69
CA ARG A 39 6.44 -1.23 6.40
C ARG A 39 6.61 -0.06 5.44
N LEU A 40 6.52 1.17 5.94
CA LEU A 40 6.62 2.40 5.14
C LEU A 40 8.07 2.71 4.70
N LEU A 41 9.01 2.63 5.64
CA LEU A 41 10.42 2.99 5.44
C LEU A 41 11.24 1.81 4.90
N GLY A 42 10.69 0.61 5.06
CA GLY A 42 11.35 -0.64 4.72
C GLY A 42 12.16 -1.20 5.88
N ASP A 43 12.13 -2.52 5.98
CA ASP A 43 13.07 -3.26 6.82
C ASP A 43 14.43 -3.28 6.11
N PRO A 44 15.56 -3.06 6.81
CA PRO A 44 16.89 -3.18 6.22
C PRO A 44 17.18 -4.55 5.56
N LYS A 45 16.46 -5.60 5.95
CA LYS A 45 16.58 -6.97 5.42
C LYS A 45 15.55 -7.30 4.34
N GLU A 46 14.30 -6.87 4.54
CA GLU A 46 13.16 -7.27 3.70
C GLU A 46 12.68 -6.14 2.74
N GLY A 47 13.20 -4.92 2.89
CA GLY A 47 12.78 -3.75 2.11
C GLY A 47 11.39 -3.24 2.49
N VAL A 48 10.83 -2.38 1.65
CA VAL A 48 9.50 -1.78 1.83
C VAL A 48 8.43 -2.82 1.55
N THR A 49 7.44 -2.94 2.45
CA THR A 49 6.26 -3.76 2.18
C THR A 49 5.35 -2.99 1.24
N MET A 50 5.36 -3.35 -0.05
CA MET A 50 4.43 -2.82 -1.04
C MET A 50 2.98 -3.14 -0.64
N GLY A 51 2.02 -2.37 -1.17
CA GLY A 51 0.60 -2.37 -0.81
C GLY A 51 -0.15 -3.70 -1.07
N PRO A 52 -1.41 -3.67 -1.55
CA PRO A 52 -2.20 -4.90 -1.69
C PRO A 52 -1.44 -5.94 -2.53
N LYS A 53 -1.57 -7.22 -2.16
CA LYS A 53 -0.97 -8.37 -2.89
C LYS A 53 -1.62 -8.61 -4.27
N GLU A 54 -2.31 -7.61 -4.82
CA GLU A 54 -2.80 -7.66 -6.18
C GLU A 54 -1.62 -7.41 -7.11
N SER A 55 -1.33 -8.39 -7.95
CA SER A 55 -0.29 -8.21 -8.93
C SER A 55 -0.83 -7.26 -9.98
N LEU A 56 -0.18 -6.10 -10.16
CA LEU A 56 -0.51 -5.19 -11.25
C LEU A 56 -0.53 -5.92 -12.61
N SER A 57 0.26 -6.99 -12.75
CA SER A 57 0.26 -7.86 -13.93
C SER A 57 -1.08 -8.53 -14.25
N GLN A 58 -1.99 -8.68 -13.28
CA GLN A 58 -3.34 -9.21 -13.53
C GLN A 58 -4.22 -8.19 -14.26
N HIS A 59 -3.89 -6.90 -14.19
CA HIS A 59 -4.54 -5.84 -14.97
C HIS A 59 -3.86 -5.60 -16.33
N PHE A 60 -2.79 -6.34 -16.65
CA PHE A 60 -1.98 -6.20 -17.86
C PHE A 60 -2.05 -7.43 -18.79
N GLN A 61 -2.94 -8.38 -18.55
CA GLN A 61 -3.14 -9.51 -19.48
C GLN A 61 -3.97 -9.04 -20.69
N GLU A 62 -3.35 -9.13 -21.88
CA GLU A 62 -4.00 -8.96 -23.20
C GLU A 62 -5.04 -10.05 -23.48
#